data_AF-A0A2R2MQM5-F1
#
_entry.id   AF-A0A2R2MQM5-F1
#
_cell.length_a   1.000
_cell.length_b   1.000
_cell.length_c   1.000
_cell.angle_alpha   90.00
_cell.angle_beta   90.00
_cell.angle_gamma   90.00
#
_symmetry.space_group_name_H-M   'P 1'
#
loop_
_entity.id
_entity.type
_entity.pdbx_description
1 polymer ?
#
loop_
_entity_poly.entity_id
_entity_poly.type
_entity_poly.pdbx_seq_one_letter_code
_entity_poly.pdbx_strand_id
1 'polypeptide(L)'
;MKRKAVDIRDALYSIDENILKPEVLRQLLAYAPNSDEVERYDAYTGSVSSLSKPDQFGYQISRVPGFQQRLQALLFKVNFAEKVEEVKESLKCMKKASQELRQSKKLAKVLELVLAMGNHLNKGNQRVGQAAAFRIKFLTELDITKTSDNRSTFLHVLANAVHDNFPDVLKMRDELPSVPDAAKVSQQTISEDLAELRKVLQDISEAVTKAGSQRQMMGCEDRFQEVMGHFISSASDEIQSLFSLQNSTLEEYNEMVKYFGEDPKDSNANNIFASFAQFITKFEKAHHQNVLFKRH
;
A
#
# COMPACT_ATOMS: atom_id res chain seq x y z
N MET A 1 25.33 -27.31 -1.67
CA MET A 1 25.42 -28.49 -2.55
C MET A 1 24.87 -28.08 -3.92
N LYS A 2 25.67 -28.13 -5.00
CA LYS A 2 25.15 -27.83 -6.36
C LYS A 2 24.21 -28.97 -6.76
N ARG A 3 22.90 -28.71 -6.83
CA ARG A 3 21.86 -29.70 -7.20
C ARG A 3 21.97 -30.06 -8.68
N LYS A 4 21.59 -31.28 -9.08
CA LYS A 4 21.58 -31.66 -10.49
C LYS A 4 20.36 -31.06 -11.19
N ALA A 5 20.46 -30.80 -12.49
CA ALA A 5 19.36 -30.22 -13.27
C ALA A 5 18.10 -31.12 -13.29
N VAL A 6 18.31 -32.44 -13.24
CA VAL A 6 17.22 -33.44 -13.15
C VAL A 6 16.45 -33.29 -11.84
N ASP A 7 17.15 -33.10 -10.71
CA ASP A 7 16.50 -32.91 -9.41
C ASP A 7 15.61 -31.66 -9.40
N ILE A 8 16.01 -30.60 -10.11
CA ILE A 8 15.24 -29.35 -10.22
C ILE A 8 14.01 -29.56 -11.11
N ARG A 9 14.17 -30.25 -12.24
CA ARG A 9 13.07 -30.62 -13.13
C ARG A 9 12.01 -31.45 -12.38
N ASP A 10 12.44 -32.46 -11.64
CA ASP A 10 11.54 -33.33 -10.89
C ASP A 10 10.86 -32.56 -9.74
N ALA A 11 11.57 -31.62 -9.11
CA ALA A 11 10.98 -30.69 -8.15
C ALA A 11 9.89 -29.80 -8.77
N LEU A 12 10.03 -29.39 -10.04
CA LEU A 12 9.01 -28.60 -10.76
C LEU A 12 7.78 -29.42 -11.18
N TYR A 13 7.92 -30.72 -11.40
CA TYR A 13 6.76 -31.61 -11.62
C TYR A 13 6.01 -31.91 -10.32
N SER A 14 6.75 -32.19 -9.25
CA SER A 14 6.18 -32.55 -7.94
C SER A 14 5.79 -31.34 -7.07
N ILE A 15 6.23 -30.13 -7.45
CA ILE A 15 6.10 -28.89 -6.68
C ILE A 15 6.72 -29.03 -5.28
N ASP A 16 7.98 -29.49 -5.22
CA ASP A 16 8.68 -29.67 -3.94
C ASP A 16 9.11 -28.32 -3.34
N GLU A 17 8.31 -27.82 -2.39
CA GLU A 17 8.53 -26.55 -1.70
C GLU A 17 9.81 -26.53 -0.83
N ASN A 18 10.37 -27.69 -0.47
CA ASN A 18 11.66 -27.73 0.24
C ASN A 18 12.84 -27.37 -0.68
N ILE A 19 12.66 -27.59 -1.98
CA ILE A 19 13.64 -27.31 -3.03
C ILE A 19 13.37 -25.95 -3.67
N LEU A 20 12.11 -25.70 -4.02
CA LEU A 20 11.63 -24.51 -4.73
C LEU A 20 11.38 -23.33 -3.78
N LYS A 21 12.41 -22.97 -3.01
CA LYS A 21 12.39 -21.79 -2.14
C LYS A 21 12.41 -20.50 -2.96
N PRO A 22 11.99 -19.34 -2.41
CA PRO A 22 11.97 -18.06 -3.12
C PRO A 22 13.26 -17.71 -3.86
N GLU A 23 14.41 -17.83 -3.19
CA GLU A 23 15.71 -17.52 -3.81
C GLU A 23 16.03 -18.45 -4.98
N VAL A 24 15.63 -19.73 -4.87
CA VAL A 24 15.81 -20.71 -5.94
C VAL A 24 14.89 -20.37 -7.10
N LEU A 25 13.60 -20.07 -6.85
CA LEU A 25 12.65 -19.67 -7.88
C LEU A 25 13.10 -18.42 -8.64
N ARG A 26 13.62 -17.40 -7.94
CA ARG A 26 14.17 -16.19 -8.59
C ARG A 26 15.39 -16.51 -9.46
N GLN A 27 16.30 -17.36 -8.98
CA GLN A 27 17.45 -17.80 -9.78
C GLN A 27 17.02 -18.61 -11.00
N LEU A 28 16.07 -19.53 -10.84
CA LEU A 28 15.54 -20.33 -11.95
C LEU A 28 14.85 -19.46 -13.00
N LEU A 29 14.15 -18.40 -12.60
CA LEU A 29 13.58 -17.42 -13.54
C LEU A 29 14.65 -16.59 -14.24
N ALA A 30 15.70 -16.18 -13.54
CA ALA A 30 16.78 -15.37 -14.12
C ALA A 30 17.61 -16.15 -15.14
N TYR A 31 17.76 -17.47 -14.97
CA TYR A 31 18.51 -18.36 -15.86
C TYR A 31 17.62 -19.32 -16.66
N ALA A 32 16.31 -19.06 -16.68
CA ALA A 32 15.36 -19.79 -17.49
C ALA A 32 15.74 -19.68 -18.98
N PRO A 33 15.76 -20.78 -19.74
CA PRO A 33 16.06 -20.67 -21.15
C PRO A 33 15.02 -19.80 -21.87
N ASN A 34 15.48 -18.97 -22.80
CA ASN A 34 14.61 -18.18 -23.66
C ASN A 34 14.06 -19.00 -24.83
N SER A 35 13.15 -18.42 -25.62
CA SER A 35 12.51 -19.12 -26.74
C SER A 35 13.52 -19.70 -27.74
N ASP A 36 14.56 -18.94 -28.10
CA ASP A 36 15.60 -19.38 -29.04
C ASP A 36 16.45 -20.53 -28.47
N GLU A 37 16.69 -20.55 -27.16
CA GLU A 37 17.35 -21.65 -26.46
C GLU A 37 16.47 -22.89 -26.43
N VAL A 38 15.18 -22.74 -26.14
CA VAL A 38 14.21 -23.84 -26.14
C VAL A 38 14.14 -24.50 -27.51
N GLU A 39 14.03 -23.73 -28.60
CA GLU A 39 14.02 -24.25 -29.97
C GLU A 39 15.31 -25.02 -30.31
N ARG A 40 16.46 -24.49 -29.89
CA ARG A 40 17.75 -25.18 -30.05
C ARG A 40 17.80 -26.50 -29.29
N TYR A 41 17.25 -26.54 -28.08
CA TYR A 41 17.18 -27.77 -27.29
C TYR A 41 16.18 -28.77 -27.86
N ASP A 42 15.06 -28.33 -28.44
CA ASP A 42 14.09 -29.20 -29.13
C ASP A 42 14.68 -29.83 -30.41
N ALA A 43 15.50 -29.08 -31.16
CA ALA A 43 16.18 -29.58 -32.35
C ALA A 43 17.40 -30.47 -32.04
N TYR A 44 17.86 -30.52 -30.79
CA TYR A 44 19.07 -31.24 -30.41
C TYR A 44 18.83 -32.75 -30.30
N THR A 45 19.50 -33.53 -31.15
CA THR A 45 19.39 -35.00 -31.23
C THR A 45 20.56 -35.75 -30.57
N GLY A 46 21.57 -35.03 -30.05
CA GLY A 46 22.73 -35.62 -29.41
C GLY A 46 22.47 -36.07 -27.97
N SER A 47 23.48 -36.65 -27.32
CA SER A 47 23.38 -37.02 -25.91
C SER A 47 23.45 -35.79 -25.00
N VAL A 48 22.49 -35.64 -24.09
CA VAL A 48 22.49 -34.57 -23.07
C VAL A 48 23.80 -34.55 -22.26
N SER A 49 24.43 -35.71 -22.04
CA SER A 49 25.71 -35.78 -21.32
C SER A 49 26.88 -35.09 -22.04
N SER A 50 26.74 -34.82 -23.34
CA SER A 50 27.74 -34.14 -24.17
C SER A 50 27.57 -32.62 -24.21
N LEU A 51 26.45 -32.11 -23.70
CA LEU A 51 26.20 -30.67 -23.55
C LEU A 51 27.04 -30.08 -22.40
N SER A 52 27.29 -28.77 -22.44
CA SER A 52 27.91 -28.06 -21.31
C SER A 52 27.00 -28.10 -20.07
N LYS A 53 27.52 -27.87 -18.86
CA LYS A 53 26.67 -27.88 -17.64
C LYS A 53 25.51 -26.86 -17.69
N PRO A 54 25.70 -25.61 -18.18
CA PRO A 54 24.60 -24.68 -18.42
C PRO A 54 23.57 -25.21 -19.43
N ASP A 55 24.01 -25.78 -20.55
CA ASP A 55 23.09 -26.30 -21.58
C ASP A 55 22.34 -27.54 -21.09
N GLN A 56 22.98 -28.41 -20.29
CA GLN A 56 22.30 -29.51 -19.62
C GLN A 56 21.20 -29.02 -18.69
N PHE A 57 21.43 -27.91 -17.98
CA PHE A 57 20.42 -27.29 -17.15
C PHE A 57 19.27 -26.74 -17.99
N GLY A 58 19.56 -25.89 -18.98
CA GLY A 58 18.56 -25.32 -19.88
C GLY A 58 17.71 -26.39 -20.56
N TYR A 59 18.35 -27.43 -21.08
CA TYR A 59 17.69 -28.58 -21.70
C TYR A 59 16.73 -29.30 -20.75
N GLN A 60 17.14 -29.59 -19.51
CA GLN A 60 16.29 -30.28 -18.53
C GLN A 60 15.09 -29.44 -18.09
N ILE A 61 15.30 -28.14 -17.89
CA ILE A 61 14.22 -27.21 -17.52
C ILE A 61 13.22 -27.05 -18.68
N SER A 62 13.71 -26.97 -19.92
CA SER A 62 12.84 -26.84 -21.10
C SER A 62 11.96 -28.07 -21.34
N ARG A 63 12.30 -29.23 -20.77
CA ARG A 63 11.43 -30.42 -20.83
C ARG A 63 10.18 -30.29 -19.95
N VAL A 64 10.14 -29.34 -19.02
CA VAL A 64 8.94 -29.09 -18.20
C VAL A 64 7.98 -28.19 -18.98
N PRO A 65 6.76 -28.67 -19.32
CA PRO A 65 5.79 -27.87 -20.07
C PRO A 65 5.41 -26.59 -19.32
N GLY A 66 5.57 -25.43 -19.98
CA GLY A 66 5.24 -24.14 -19.38
C GLY A 66 6.09 -23.79 -18.15
N PHE A 67 7.36 -24.24 -18.10
CA PHE A 67 8.24 -24.03 -16.94
C PHE A 67 8.34 -22.57 -16.50
N GLN A 68 8.35 -21.61 -17.43
CA GLN A 68 8.40 -20.18 -17.11
C GLN A 68 7.14 -19.77 -16.33
N GLN A 69 5.96 -20.14 -16.82
CA GLN A 69 4.68 -19.85 -16.17
C GLN A 69 4.58 -20.54 -14.80
N ARG A 70 5.09 -21.78 -14.67
CA ARG A 70 5.15 -22.49 -13.39
C ARG A 70 6.01 -21.75 -12.38
N LEU A 71 7.21 -21.36 -12.79
CA LEU A 71 8.14 -20.64 -11.92
C LEU A 71 7.57 -19.28 -11.47
N GLN A 72 6.95 -18.53 -12.38
CA GLN A 72 6.24 -17.29 -12.07
C GLN A 72 5.09 -17.52 -11.09
N ALA A 73 4.28 -18.55 -11.32
CA ALA A 73 3.13 -18.90 -10.49
C ALA A 73 3.55 -19.29 -9.06
N LEU A 74 4.62 -20.08 -8.94
CA LEU A 74 5.16 -20.48 -7.64
C LEU A 74 5.79 -19.31 -6.90
N LEU A 75 6.53 -18.44 -7.60
CA LEU A 75 7.10 -17.25 -6.97
C LEU A 75 6.00 -16.31 -6.48
N PHE A 76 4.94 -16.13 -7.27
CA PHE A 76 3.75 -15.38 -6.87
C PHE A 76 3.12 -16.00 -5.62
N LYS A 77 2.89 -17.33 -5.60
CA LYS A 77 2.33 -18.04 -4.44
C LYS A 77 3.11 -17.76 -3.15
N VAL A 78 4.44 -17.72 -3.20
CA VAL A 78 5.24 -17.49 -1.99
C VAL A 78 5.17 -16.03 -1.52
N ASN A 79 5.14 -15.06 -2.43
CA ASN A 79 5.11 -13.64 -2.07
C ASN A 79 3.70 -13.12 -1.78
N PHE A 80 2.66 -13.88 -2.14
CA PHE A 80 1.27 -13.44 -2.12
C PHE A 80 0.81 -12.96 -0.73
N ALA A 81 1.07 -13.74 0.31
CA ALA A 81 0.61 -13.42 1.67
C ALA A 81 1.21 -12.11 2.20
N GLU A 82 2.50 -11.86 1.94
CA GLU A 82 3.17 -10.61 2.31
C GLU A 82 2.53 -9.42 1.60
N LYS A 83 2.30 -9.55 0.28
CA LYS A 83 1.68 -8.47 -0.51
C LYS A 83 0.24 -8.19 -0.10
N VAL A 84 -0.54 -9.22 0.20
CA VAL A 84 -1.91 -9.09 0.72
C VAL A 84 -1.92 -8.32 2.04
N GLU A 85 -1.06 -8.68 2.98
CA GLU A 85 -1.00 -8.00 4.28
C GLU A 85 -0.49 -6.56 4.16
N GLU A 86 0.48 -6.28 3.30
CA GLU A 86 0.94 -4.89 3.01
C GLU A 86 -0.22 -3.99 2.54
N VAL A 87 -0.99 -4.46 1.55
CA VAL A 87 -2.14 -3.73 1.02
C VAL A 87 -3.23 -3.56 2.08
N LYS A 88 -3.52 -4.63 2.83
CA LYS A 88 -4.54 -4.65 3.88
C LYS A 88 -4.23 -3.69 5.01
N GLU A 89 -2.99 -3.64 5.49
CA GLU A 89 -2.58 -2.73 6.56
C GLU A 89 -2.63 -1.28 6.10
N SER A 90 -2.25 -1.01 4.84
CA SER A 90 -2.39 0.32 4.25
C SER A 90 -3.85 0.80 4.20
N LEU A 91 -4.77 -0.07 3.75
CA LEU A 91 -6.21 0.21 3.73
C LEU A 91 -6.79 0.42 5.14
N LYS A 92 -6.44 -0.44 6.09
CA LYS A 92 -6.89 -0.28 7.49
C LYS A 92 -6.37 1.02 8.10
N CYS A 93 -5.12 1.39 7.84
CA CYS A 93 -4.53 2.63 8.32
C CYS A 93 -5.32 3.85 7.81
N MET A 94 -5.62 3.88 6.51
CA MET A 94 -6.45 4.94 5.92
C MET A 94 -7.84 4.99 6.56
N LYS A 95 -8.53 3.85 6.66
CA LYS A 95 -9.87 3.78 7.24
C LYS A 95 -9.90 4.27 8.67
N LYS A 96 -8.93 3.84 9.47
CA LYS A 96 -8.79 4.23 10.88
C LYS A 96 -8.49 5.72 11.02
N ALA A 97 -7.56 6.26 10.23
CA ALA A 97 -7.25 7.69 10.23
C ALA A 97 -8.46 8.54 9.84
N SER A 98 -9.27 8.10 8.87
CA SER A 98 -10.52 8.78 8.51
C SER A 98 -11.51 8.84 9.67
N GLN A 99 -11.65 7.74 10.40
CA GLN A 99 -12.54 7.66 11.57
C GLN A 99 -12.02 8.53 12.73
N GLU A 100 -10.73 8.47 13.02
CA GLU A 100 -10.05 9.29 14.04
C GLU A 100 -10.30 10.78 13.78
N LEU A 101 -10.09 11.26 12.55
CA LEU A 101 -10.31 12.67 12.19
C LEU A 101 -11.77 13.09 12.40
N ARG A 102 -12.75 12.27 12.00
CA ARG A 102 -14.18 12.59 12.17
C ARG A 102 -14.64 12.57 13.62
N GLN A 103 -14.03 11.74 14.45
CA GLN A 103 -14.49 11.47 15.82
C GLN A 103 -13.72 12.27 16.88
N SER A 104 -12.56 12.83 16.53
CA SER A 104 -11.73 13.58 17.48
C SER A 104 -12.42 14.86 17.96
N LYS A 105 -12.80 14.85 19.23
CA LYS A 105 -13.39 16.01 19.92
C LYS A 105 -12.35 17.10 20.13
N LYS A 106 -11.09 16.72 20.37
CA LYS A 106 -9.99 17.68 20.51
C LYS A 106 -9.74 18.41 19.19
N LEU A 107 -9.69 17.70 18.06
CA LEU A 107 -9.57 18.33 16.75
C LEU A 107 -10.74 19.28 16.48
N ALA A 108 -11.98 18.83 16.70
CA ALA A 108 -13.16 19.68 16.54
C ALA A 108 -13.05 20.98 17.35
N LYS A 109 -12.56 20.90 18.61
CA LYS A 109 -12.36 22.09 19.45
C LYS A 109 -11.27 23.02 18.90
N VAL A 110 -10.17 22.47 18.37
CA VAL A 110 -9.13 23.27 17.72
C VAL A 110 -9.68 24.00 16.49
N LEU A 111 -10.46 23.33 15.65
CA LEU A 111 -11.06 23.94 14.46
C LEU A 111 -12.06 25.06 14.83
N GLU A 112 -12.84 24.87 15.89
CA GLU A 112 -13.72 25.91 16.44
C GLU A 112 -12.93 27.16 16.87
N LEU A 113 -11.81 26.96 17.57
CA LEU A 113 -10.95 28.06 18.02
C LEU A 113 -10.28 28.77 16.84
N VAL A 114 -9.83 28.03 15.82
CA VAL A 114 -9.30 28.62 14.58
C VAL A 114 -10.35 29.51 13.92
N LEU A 115 -11.59 29.05 13.79
CA LEU A 115 -12.67 29.84 13.20
C LEU A 115 -12.96 31.09 14.04
N ALA A 116 -13.10 30.94 15.35
CA ALA A 116 -13.40 32.05 16.26
C ALA A 116 -12.31 33.12 16.26
N MET A 117 -11.04 32.69 16.32
CA MET A 117 -9.89 33.59 16.28
C MET A 117 -9.72 34.26 14.91
N GLY A 118 -9.93 33.51 13.82
CA GLY A 118 -9.91 34.06 12.45
C GLY A 118 -10.97 35.14 12.25
N ASN A 119 -12.20 34.91 12.71
CA ASN A 119 -13.26 35.90 12.68
C ASN A 119 -12.93 37.12 13.55
N HIS A 120 -12.35 36.91 14.73
CA HIS A 120 -11.94 38.01 15.61
C HIS A 120 -10.87 38.89 14.98
N LEU A 121 -9.81 38.28 14.43
CA LEU A 121 -8.71 39.01 13.79
C LEU A 121 -9.16 39.76 12.54
N ASN A 122 -10.15 39.24 11.82
CA ASN A 122 -10.71 39.86 10.63
C ASN A 122 -11.94 40.76 10.91
N LYS A 123 -12.24 41.09 12.17
CA LYS A 123 -13.34 42.02 12.51
C LYS A 123 -13.15 43.35 11.78
N GLY A 124 -14.14 43.72 10.97
CA GLY A 124 -14.10 44.91 10.11
C GLY A 124 -13.85 44.62 8.62
N ASN A 125 -13.35 43.43 8.27
CA ASN A 125 -13.30 42.97 6.89
C ASN A 125 -14.61 42.26 6.53
N GLN A 126 -15.48 42.93 5.77
CA GLN A 126 -16.82 42.41 5.42
C GLN A 126 -16.80 41.07 4.66
N ARG A 127 -15.67 40.70 4.01
CA ARG A 127 -15.56 39.41 3.29
C ARG A 127 -15.12 38.23 4.15
N VAL A 128 -14.39 38.46 5.25
CA VAL A 128 -13.69 37.38 5.99
C VAL A 128 -13.90 37.44 7.51
N GLY A 129 -14.48 38.53 8.03
CA GLY A 129 -14.70 38.73 9.47
C GLY A 129 -15.95 38.06 10.05
N GLN A 130 -16.75 37.39 9.21
CA GLN A 130 -17.97 36.65 9.60
C GLN A 130 -18.04 35.30 8.86
N ALA A 131 -16.90 34.62 8.73
CA ALA A 131 -16.85 33.32 8.09
C ALA A 131 -17.58 32.26 8.95
N ALA A 132 -18.37 31.40 8.30
CA ALA A 132 -19.01 30.25 8.94
C ALA A 132 -18.12 28.99 8.94
N ALA A 133 -17.13 28.95 8.04
CA ALA A 133 -16.17 27.86 7.89
C ALA A 133 -14.90 28.36 7.20
N PHE A 134 -13.86 27.54 7.19
CA PHE A 134 -12.63 27.75 6.42
C PHE A 134 -12.21 26.45 5.73
N ARG A 135 -11.43 26.57 4.66
CA ARG A 135 -10.87 25.42 3.92
C ARG A 135 -9.74 24.77 4.71
N ILE A 136 -9.62 23.44 4.65
CA ILE A 136 -8.60 22.68 5.41
C ILE A 136 -7.18 23.12 5.06
N LYS A 137 -6.95 23.53 3.81
CA LYS A 137 -5.68 24.10 3.36
C LYS A 137 -5.15 25.20 4.30
N PHE A 138 -6.05 26.03 4.86
CA PHE A 138 -5.67 27.11 5.77
C PHE A 138 -4.94 26.61 7.02
N LEU A 139 -5.21 25.39 7.50
CA LEU A 139 -4.50 24.81 8.65
C LEU A 139 -3.00 24.73 8.43
N THR A 140 -2.58 24.50 7.18
CA THR A 140 -1.17 24.40 6.82
C THR A 140 -0.46 25.75 6.74
N GLU A 141 -1.21 26.85 6.72
CA GLU A 141 -0.75 28.24 6.59
C GLU A 141 -0.74 29.01 7.94
N LEU A 142 -1.29 28.41 9.01
CA LEU A 142 -1.40 29.07 10.32
C LEU A 142 -0.05 29.43 10.94
N ASP A 143 1.01 28.67 10.65
CA ASP A 143 2.34 28.92 11.17
C ASP A 143 3.03 30.12 10.52
N ILE A 144 2.65 30.49 9.29
CA ILE A 144 3.20 31.63 8.55
C ILE A 144 2.29 32.86 8.58
N THR A 145 1.03 32.70 8.97
CA THR A 145 0.08 33.79 9.10
C THR A 145 0.43 34.63 10.34
N LYS A 146 0.96 35.84 10.15
CA LYS A 146 1.41 36.71 11.25
C LYS A 146 0.24 37.42 11.95
N THR A 147 0.43 37.73 13.22
CA THR A 147 -0.42 38.68 13.95
C THR A 147 -0.27 40.09 13.39
N SER A 148 -1.24 40.98 13.65
CA SER A 148 -1.24 42.37 13.15
C SER A 148 -0.04 43.19 13.62
N ASP A 149 0.51 42.87 14.78
CA ASP A 149 1.73 43.48 15.34
C ASP A 149 3.03 42.83 14.83
N ASN A 150 2.94 41.81 13.97
CA ASN A 150 4.05 41.01 13.44
C ASN A 150 4.95 40.35 14.49
N ARG A 151 4.52 40.25 15.76
CA ARG A 151 5.33 39.67 16.85
C ARG A 151 5.19 38.16 16.98
N SER A 152 4.10 37.59 16.49
CA SER A 152 3.80 36.18 16.59
C SER A 152 3.08 35.68 15.34
N THR A 153 2.73 34.40 15.32
CA THR A 153 1.95 33.79 14.25
C THR A 153 0.63 33.26 14.80
N PHE A 154 -0.37 33.12 13.94
CA PHE A 154 -1.70 32.66 14.32
C PHE A 154 -1.59 31.35 15.10
N LEU A 155 -0.75 30.42 14.64
CA LEU A 155 -0.56 29.13 15.29
C LEU A 155 -0.01 29.25 16.72
N HIS A 156 0.92 30.18 16.97
CA HIS A 156 1.44 30.42 18.32
C HIS A 156 0.38 31.03 19.23
N VAL A 157 -0.45 31.96 18.73
CA VAL A 157 -1.56 32.52 19.51
C VAL A 157 -2.59 31.43 19.81
N LEU A 158 -2.93 30.59 18.84
CA LEU A 158 -3.83 29.46 19.01
C LEU A 158 -3.29 28.48 20.08
N ALA A 159 -2.02 28.11 19.99
CA ALA A 159 -1.39 27.20 20.93
C ALA A 159 -1.36 27.77 22.36
N ASN A 160 -1.16 29.08 22.53
CA ASN A 160 -1.29 29.75 23.83
C ASN A 160 -2.73 29.72 24.35
N ALA A 161 -3.70 30.06 23.50
CA ALA A 161 -5.12 30.05 23.87
C ALA A 161 -5.58 28.66 24.31
N VAL A 162 -5.15 27.61 23.60
CA VAL A 162 -5.41 26.21 23.98
C VAL A 162 -4.71 25.86 25.28
N HIS A 163 -3.44 26.24 25.47
CA HIS A 163 -2.73 25.95 26.72
C HIS A 163 -3.39 26.58 27.94
N ASP A 164 -3.79 27.84 27.83
CA ASP A 164 -4.31 28.61 28.96
C ASP A 164 -5.77 28.23 29.29
N ASN A 165 -6.58 27.81 28.30
CA ASN A 165 -8.03 27.61 28.49
C ASN A 165 -8.51 26.17 28.27
N PHE A 166 -7.79 25.34 27.52
CA PHE A 166 -8.20 24.00 27.11
C PHE A 166 -7.01 23.01 27.14
N PRO A 167 -6.34 22.82 28.29
CA PRO A 167 -5.09 22.05 28.37
C PRO A 167 -5.23 20.60 27.87
N ASP A 168 -6.40 19.97 28.01
CA ASP A 168 -6.66 18.62 27.50
C ASP A 168 -6.56 18.51 25.97
N VAL A 169 -6.83 19.62 25.25
CA VAL A 169 -6.79 19.68 23.80
C VAL A 169 -5.34 19.69 23.28
N LEU A 170 -4.35 20.06 24.10
CA LEU A 170 -2.93 19.96 23.73
C LEU A 170 -2.54 18.53 23.35
N LYS A 171 -3.22 17.53 23.92
CA LYS A 171 -3.04 16.12 23.62
C LYS A 171 -3.91 15.63 22.46
N MET A 172 -4.13 16.46 21.44
CA MET A 172 -4.96 16.09 20.28
C MET A 172 -4.39 14.90 19.50
N ARG A 173 -3.06 14.78 19.48
CA ARG A 173 -2.36 13.68 18.80
C ARG A 173 -2.75 12.29 19.34
N ASP A 174 -3.11 12.20 20.61
CA ASP A 174 -3.55 10.94 21.24
C ASP A 174 -4.87 10.42 20.61
N GLU A 175 -5.69 11.29 20.03
CA GLU A 175 -6.92 10.90 19.33
C GLU A 175 -6.70 10.65 17.83
N LEU A 176 -5.50 10.96 17.32
CA LEU A 176 -5.15 10.91 15.89
C LEU A 176 -3.88 10.07 15.62
N PRO A 177 -3.67 8.91 16.26
CA PRO A 177 -2.40 8.18 16.16
C PRO A 177 -2.10 7.65 14.75
N SER A 178 -3.12 7.39 13.93
CA SER A 178 -2.96 6.77 12.61
C SER A 178 -2.78 7.80 11.48
N VAL A 179 -3.10 9.07 11.74
CA VAL A 179 -3.04 10.15 10.73
C VAL A 179 -1.63 10.35 10.13
N PRO A 180 -0.53 10.35 10.90
CA PRO A 180 0.81 10.52 10.34
C PRO A 180 1.25 9.38 9.42
N ASP A 181 0.77 8.16 9.66
CA ASP A 181 1.09 7.00 8.83
C ASP A 181 0.19 6.94 7.61
N ALA A 182 -1.10 7.24 7.75
CA ALA A 182 -2.02 7.37 6.62
C ALA A 182 -1.57 8.46 5.63
N ALA A 183 -0.88 9.51 6.09
CA ALA A 183 -0.30 10.54 5.22
C ALA A 183 0.79 10.02 4.26
N LYS A 184 1.36 8.84 4.52
CA LYS A 184 2.38 8.20 3.67
C LYS A 184 1.78 7.18 2.70
N VAL A 185 0.50 6.84 2.86
CA VAL A 185 -0.18 5.83 2.06
C VAL A 185 -0.63 6.43 0.73
N SER A 186 -0.33 5.73 -0.37
CA SER A 186 -0.75 6.11 -1.72
C SER A 186 -1.94 5.25 -2.16
N GLN A 187 -3.12 5.88 -2.30
CA GLN A 187 -4.33 5.22 -2.82
C GLN A 187 -4.11 4.70 -4.25
N GLN A 188 -3.35 5.43 -5.06
CA GLN A 188 -3.02 5.03 -6.42
C GLN A 188 -2.22 3.72 -6.42
N THR A 189 -1.17 3.66 -5.61
CA THR A 189 -0.31 2.48 -5.49
C THR A 189 -1.11 1.25 -5.02
N ILE A 190 -1.99 1.41 -4.02
CA ILE A 190 -2.90 0.34 -3.58
C ILE A 190 -3.77 -0.17 -4.74
N SER A 191 -4.29 0.74 -5.56
CA SER A 191 -5.18 0.38 -6.66
C SER A 191 -4.43 -0.36 -7.78
N GLU A 192 -3.21 0.08 -8.08
CA GLU A 192 -2.30 -0.57 -9.02
C GLU A 192 -1.91 -1.98 -8.52
N ASP A 193 -1.51 -2.10 -7.25
CA ASP A 193 -1.16 -3.37 -6.62
C ASP A 193 -2.32 -4.38 -6.68
N LEU A 194 -3.55 -3.95 -6.36
CA LEU A 194 -4.73 -4.83 -6.41
C LEU A 194 -5.08 -5.26 -7.83
N ALA A 195 -4.95 -4.36 -8.81
CA ALA A 195 -5.17 -4.67 -10.21
C ALA A 195 -4.12 -5.68 -10.70
N GLU A 196 -2.86 -5.51 -10.31
CA GLU A 196 -1.76 -6.42 -10.63
C GLU A 196 -1.98 -7.80 -10.01
N LEU A 197 -2.29 -7.87 -8.70
CA LEU A 197 -2.60 -9.14 -8.02
C LEU A 197 -3.70 -9.92 -8.74
N ARG A 198 -4.80 -9.24 -9.12
CA ARG A 198 -5.91 -9.86 -9.83
C ARG A 198 -5.50 -10.37 -11.22
N LYS A 199 -4.75 -9.55 -11.96
CA LYS A 199 -4.27 -9.89 -13.31
C LYS A 199 -3.34 -11.09 -13.28
N VAL A 200 -2.33 -11.07 -12.41
CA VAL A 200 -1.36 -12.16 -12.29
C VAL A 200 -2.05 -13.45 -11.88
N LEU A 201 -3.02 -13.40 -10.96
CA LEU A 201 -3.79 -14.58 -10.58
C LEU A 201 -4.62 -15.15 -11.75
N GLN A 202 -5.20 -14.28 -12.59
CA GLN A 202 -5.90 -14.69 -13.81
C GLN A 202 -4.95 -15.40 -14.79
N ASP A 203 -3.78 -14.82 -15.05
CA ASP A 203 -2.77 -15.39 -15.94
C ASP A 203 -2.31 -16.78 -15.44
N ILE A 204 -2.11 -16.92 -14.12
CA ILE A 204 -1.78 -18.19 -13.47
C ILE A 204 -2.90 -19.22 -13.64
N SER A 205 -4.17 -18.81 -13.46
CA SER A 205 -5.33 -19.68 -13.63
C SER A 205 -5.44 -20.25 -15.04
N GLU A 206 -5.21 -19.40 -16.05
CA GLU A 206 -5.16 -19.83 -17.45
C GLU A 206 -4.00 -20.80 -17.72
N ALA A 207 -2.82 -20.53 -17.16
CA ALA A 207 -1.65 -21.41 -17.28
C ALA A 207 -1.88 -22.79 -16.64
N VAL A 208 -2.50 -22.82 -15.45
CA VAL A 208 -2.85 -24.05 -14.74
C VAL A 208 -3.87 -24.88 -15.51
N THR A 209 -4.89 -24.22 -16.08
CA THR A 209 -5.91 -24.89 -16.92
C THR A 209 -5.29 -25.53 -18.15
N LYS A 210 -4.38 -24.81 -18.85
CA LYS A 210 -3.65 -25.34 -20.02
C LYS A 210 -2.76 -26.54 -19.64
N ALA A 211 -2.05 -26.45 -18.51
CA ALA A 211 -1.20 -27.54 -18.03
C ALA A 211 -2.00 -28.80 -17.66
N GLY A 212 -3.19 -28.64 -17.06
CA GLY A 212 -4.07 -29.76 -16.72
C GLY A 212 -4.55 -30.56 -17.93
N SER A 213 -4.91 -29.87 -19.01
CA SER A 213 -5.29 -30.52 -20.28
C SER A 213 -4.14 -31.32 -20.90
N GLN A 214 -2.90 -30.81 -20.80
CA GLN A 214 -1.71 -31.51 -21.32
C GLN A 214 -1.35 -32.74 -20.48
N ARG A 215 -1.53 -32.69 -19.15
CA ARG A 215 -1.31 -33.83 -18.24
C ARG A 215 -2.14 -35.04 -18.64
N GLN A 216 -3.43 -34.84 -18.94
CA GLN A 216 -4.33 -35.92 -19.36
C GLN A 216 -3.86 -36.64 -20.62
N MET A 217 -3.11 -35.96 -21.49
CA MET A 217 -2.55 -36.55 -22.72
C MET A 217 -1.23 -37.28 -22.49
N MET A 218 -0.44 -36.91 -21.47
CA MET A 218 0.93 -37.37 -21.28
C MET A 218 1.13 -38.41 -20.15
N GLY A 219 0.12 -38.64 -19.30
CA GLY A 219 0.19 -39.68 -18.25
C GLY A 219 1.27 -39.47 -17.18
N CYS A 220 1.74 -38.23 -16.99
CA CYS A 220 2.79 -37.90 -16.01
C CYS A 220 2.23 -37.56 -14.61
N GLU A 221 3.02 -37.84 -13.56
CA GLU A 221 2.77 -37.38 -12.19
C GLU A 221 3.11 -35.89 -12.01
N ASP A 222 2.35 -35.04 -12.67
CA ASP A 222 2.45 -33.58 -12.54
C ASP A 222 1.45 -33.06 -11.51
N ARG A 223 1.96 -32.43 -10.44
CA ARG A 223 1.17 -31.90 -9.32
C ARG A 223 0.85 -30.42 -9.43
N PHE A 224 1.28 -29.74 -10.48
CA PHE A 224 1.09 -28.29 -10.62
C PHE A 224 -0.39 -27.88 -10.56
N GLN A 225 -1.27 -28.60 -11.27
CA GLN A 225 -2.71 -28.31 -11.26
C GLN A 225 -3.34 -28.51 -9.89
N GLU A 226 -2.96 -29.60 -9.19
CA GLU A 226 -3.46 -29.93 -7.85
C GLU A 226 -3.08 -28.84 -6.84
N VAL A 227 -1.79 -28.49 -6.78
CA VAL A 227 -1.25 -27.54 -5.80
C VAL A 227 -1.73 -26.11 -6.10
N MET A 228 -1.63 -25.68 -7.36
CA MET A 228 -2.00 -24.32 -7.73
C MET A 228 -3.52 -24.11 -7.75
N GLY A 229 -4.31 -25.14 -8.02
CA GLY A 229 -5.77 -25.03 -8.01
C GLY A 229 -6.32 -24.58 -6.65
N HIS A 230 -5.83 -25.19 -5.56
CA HIS A 230 -6.20 -24.76 -4.20
C HIS A 230 -5.74 -23.33 -3.91
N PHE A 231 -4.49 -23.00 -4.27
CA PHE A 231 -3.97 -21.64 -4.10
C PHE A 231 -4.80 -20.61 -4.86
N ILE A 232 -5.17 -20.88 -6.12
CA ILE A 232 -5.96 -19.94 -6.94
C ILE A 232 -7.30 -19.64 -6.28
N SER A 233 -7.99 -20.67 -5.77
CA SER A 233 -9.26 -20.49 -5.07
C SER A 233 -9.08 -19.58 -3.85
N SER A 234 -8.13 -19.90 -2.97
CA SER A 234 -7.87 -19.13 -1.75
C SER A 234 -7.43 -17.69 -2.05
N ALA A 235 -6.54 -17.51 -3.03
CA ALA A 235 -6.03 -16.21 -3.43
C ALA A 235 -7.13 -15.35 -4.07
N SER A 236 -8.05 -15.95 -4.84
CA SER A 236 -9.19 -15.23 -5.41
C SER A 236 -10.10 -14.68 -4.32
N ASP A 237 -10.39 -15.46 -3.27
CA ASP A 237 -11.22 -15.03 -2.14
C ASP A 237 -10.54 -13.91 -1.34
N GLU A 238 -9.23 -14.00 -1.12
CA GLU A 238 -8.44 -12.95 -0.46
C GLU A 238 -8.41 -11.65 -1.28
N ILE A 239 -8.15 -11.72 -2.58
CA ILE A 239 -8.18 -10.55 -3.47
C ILE A 239 -9.58 -9.91 -3.49
N GLN A 240 -10.63 -10.72 -3.57
CA GLN A 240 -12.01 -10.22 -3.53
C GLN A 240 -12.31 -9.52 -2.19
N SER A 241 -11.81 -10.06 -1.08
CA SER A 241 -11.91 -9.45 0.24
C SER A 241 -11.17 -8.13 0.32
N LEU A 242 -9.99 -8.02 -0.32
CA LEU A 242 -9.25 -6.76 -0.40
C LEU A 242 -9.99 -5.69 -1.22
N PHE A 243 -10.63 -6.06 -2.34
CA PHE A 243 -11.47 -5.12 -3.09
C PHE A 243 -12.65 -4.63 -2.26
N SER A 244 -13.31 -5.51 -1.51
CA SER A 244 -14.38 -5.12 -0.59
C SER A 244 -13.87 -4.17 0.51
N LEU A 245 -12.68 -4.44 1.07
CA LEU A 245 -12.04 -3.56 2.06
C LEU A 245 -11.66 -2.21 1.44
N GLN A 246 -11.14 -2.18 0.22
CA GLN A 246 -10.81 -0.97 -0.52
C GLN A 246 -12.07 -0.11 -0.69
N ASN A 247 -13.17 -0.67 -1.19
CA ASN A 247 -14.42 0.06 -1.37
C ASN A 247 -14.92 0.67 -0.06
N SER A 248 -14.99 -0.13 1.01
CA SER A 248 -15.42 0.37 2.33
C SER A 248 -14.48 1.43 2.91
N THR A 249 -13.18 1.33 2.64
CA THR A 249 -12.19 2.32 3.06
C THR A 249 -12.37 3.63 2.30
N LEU A 250 -12.63 3.57 1.00
CA LEU A 250 -12.87 4.75 0.16
C LEU A 250 -14.19 5.43 0.51
N GLU A 251 -15.23 4.68 0.87
CA GLU A 251 -16.47 5.24 1.40
C GLU A 251 -16.22 6.04 2.69
N GLU A 252 -15.53 5.45 3.66
CA GLU A 252 -15.18 6.14 4.92
C GLU A 252 -14.30 7.37 4.67
N TYR A 253 -13.33 7.26 3.76
CA TYR A 253 -12.50 8.38 3.34
C TYR A 253 -13.31 9.51 2.72
N ASN A 254 -14.20 9.21 1.78
CA ASN A 254 -15.05 10.21 1.13
C ASN A 254 -15.99 10.89 2.12
N GLU A 255 -16.56 10.15 3.08
CA GLU A 255 -17.37 10.73 4.15
C GLU A 255 -16.55 11.64 5.06
N MET A 256 -15.29 11.28 5.35
CA MET A 256 -14.37 12.16 6.09
C MET A 256 -14.05 13.44 5.32
N VAL A 257 -13.74 13.35 4.02
CA VAL A 257 -13.48 14.52 3.18
C VAL A 257 -14.68 15.46 3.13
N LYS A 258 -15.89 14.92 2.92
CA LYS A 258 -17.15 15.69 2.94
C LYS A 258 -17.43 16.31 4.31
N TYR A 259 -17.14 15.59 5.40
CA TYR A 259 -17.31 16.09 6.77
C TYR A 259 -16.51 17.38 7.00
N PHE A 260 -15.33 17.50 6.40
CA PHE A 260 -14.51 18.71 6.43
C PHE A 260 -14.84 19.74 5.34
N GLY A 261 -15.91 19.53 4.56
CA GLY A 261 -16.39 20.48 3.54
C GLY A 261 -15.57 20.50 2.25
N GLU A 262 -14.70 19.53 2.04
CA GLU A 262 -13.92 19.39 0.81
C GLU A 262 -14.62 18.47 -0.20
N ASP A 263 -14.27 18.58 -1.49
CA ASP A 263 -14.79 17.71 -2.55
C ASP A 263 -13.85 16.50 -2.70
N PRO A 264 -14.31 15.25 -2.53
CA PRO A 264 -13.51 14.05 -2.78
C PRO A 264 -12.90 13.95 -4.19
N LYS A 265 -13.43 14.71 -5.16
CA LYS A 265 -12.89 14.77 -6.52
C LYS A 265 -11.77 15.81 -6.69
N ASP A 266 -11.57 16.70 -5.73
CA ASP A 266 -10.48 17.67 -5.76
C ASP A 266 -9.15 16.97 -5.44
N SER A 267 -8.13 17.25 -6.24
CA SER A 267 -6.74 16.92 -5.96
C SER A 267 -6.26 17.28 -4.55
N ASN A 268 -6.82 18.35 -3.94
CA ASN A 268 -6.51 18.74 -2.57
C ASN A 268 -7.02 17.72 -1.54
N ALA A 269 -8.11 17.01 -1.83
CA ALA A 269 -8.62 15.97 -0.95
C ALA A 269 -7.60 14.85 -0.77
N ASN A 270 -6.85 14.48 -1.81
CA ASN A 270 -5.83 13.41 -1.78
C ASN A 270 -4.74 13.62 -0.71
N ASN A 271 -4.52 14.88 -0.28
CA ASN A 271 -3.48 15.24 0.68
C ASN A 271 -4.06 15.63 2.05
N ILE A 272 -5.31 15.27 2.35
CA ILE A 272 -5.98 15.67 3.59
C ILE A 272 -5.27 15.11 4.83
N PHE A 273 -4.85 13.84 4.81
CA PHE A 273 -4.09 13.24 5.91
C PHE A 273 -2.75 13.96 6.12
N ALA A 274 -2.03 14.27 5.03
CA ALA A 274 -0.78 15.01 5.09
C ALA A 274 -0.96 16.42 5.67
N SER A 275 -2.05 17.10 5.30
CA SER A 275 -2.40 18.42 5.80
C SER A 275 -2.64 18.41 7.31
N PHE A 276 -3.41 17.43 7.81
CA PHE A 276 -3.63 17.26 9.25
C PHE A 276 -2.36 16.84 10.00
N ALA A 277 -1.58 15.89 9.46
CA ALA A 277 -0.33 15.46 10.07
C ALA A 277 0.67 16.63 10.21
N GLN A 278 0.79 17.47 9.17
CA GLN A 278 1.61 18.66 9.20
C GLN A 278 1.09 19.68 10.22
N PHE A 279 -0.21 19.92 10.25
CA PHE A 279 -0.84 20.82 11.21
C PHE A 279 -0.56 20.39 12.66
N ILE A 280 -0.81 19.12 13.00
CA ILE A 280 -0.56 18.57 14.36
C ILE A 280 0.90 18.80 14.77
N THR A 281 1.84 18.45 13.87
CA THR A 281 3.28 18.62 14.11
C THR A 281 3.66 20.08 14.36
N LYS A 282 3.14 20.99 13.53
CA LYS A 282 3.39 22.44 13.67
C LYS A 282 2.76 22.99 14.96
N PHE A 283 1.56 22.52 15.32
CA PHE A 283 0.86 22.94 16.53
C PHE A 283 1.63 22.55 17.80
N GLU A 284 2.09 21.30 17.90
CA GLU A 284 2.92 20.83 19.02
C GLU A 284 4.22 21.64 19.13
N LYS A 285 4.86 21.92 17.99
CA LYS A 285 6.08 22.75 17.94
C LYS A 285 5.82 24.18 18.43
N ALA A 286 4.77 24.83 17.96
CA ALA A 286 4.41 26.19 18.39
C ALA A 286 4.09 26.24 19.89
N HIS A 287 3.38 25.23 20.41
CA HIS A 287 3.14 25.11 21.85
C HIS A 287 4.44 24.99 22.64
N HIS A 288 5.35 24.12 22.20
CA HIS A 288 6.65 23.95 22.87
C HIS A 288 7.46 25.25 22.89
N GLN A 289 7.51 25.98 21.76
CA GLN A 289 8.19 27.27 21.65
C GLN A 289 7.60 28.32 22.60
N ASN A 290 6.28 28.38 22.73
CA ASN A 290 5.60 29.28 23.67
C ASN A 290 5.98 28.99 25.13
N VAL A 291 6.02 27.70 25.52
CA VAL A 291 6.37 27.30 26.90
C VAL A 291 7.82 27.64 27.21
N LEU A 292 8.74 27.49 26.26
CA LEU A 292 10.14 27.89 26.43
C LEU A 292 10.28 29.42 26.56
N PHE A 293 9.57 30.19 25.74
CA PHE A 293 9.63 31.65 25.79
C PHE A 293 9.09 32.21 27.11
N LYS A 294 8.04 31.61 27.70
CA LYS A 294 7.50 32.02 29.01
C LYS A 294 8.44 31.70 30.20
N ARG A 295 9.48 30.87 30.01
CA ARG A 295 10.45 30.49 31.06
C ARG A 295 11.67 31.42 31.14
N HIS A 296 11.84 32.32 30.18
CA HIS A 296 12.91 33.32 30.11
C HIS A 296 12.34 34.72 30.32
#